data_AF-A0A9P6TJB8-F1
#
_entry.id   AF-A0A9P6TJB8-F1
#
_cell.length_a   1.000
_cell.length_b   1.000
_cell.length_c   1.000
_cell.angle_alpha   90.00
_cell.angle_beta   90.00
_cell.angle_gamma   90.00
#
_symmetry.space_group_name_H-M   'P 1'
#
loop_
_entity.id
_entity.type
_entity.pdbx_description
1 polymer ?
#
loop_
_entity_poly.entity_id
_entity_poly.type
_entity_poly.pdbx_seq_one_letter_code
_entity_poly.pdbx_strand_id
1 'polypeptide(L)' 'MTFEWVYASGAIWVPFDTKSQQQIEDVWRHHTASYIYIGSFRAEAYVNGPGLYVHFSGSSMPIARRC' A
#
# COMPACT_ATOMS: atom_id res chain seq x y z
N MET A 1 9.81 0.60 16.04
CA MET A 1 8.44 0.06 15.92
C MET A 1 8.33 -0.58 14.55
N THR A 2 8.15 -1.90 14.51
CA THR A 2 7.93 -2.66 13.27
C THR A 2 6.48 -2.50 12.85
N PHE A 3 6.20 -1.63 11.89
CA PHE A 3 4.88 -1.54 11.27
C PHE A 3 4.82 -2.44 10.04
N GLU A 4 3.64 -2.98 9.74
CA GLU A 4 3.39 -3.78 8.54
C GLU A 4 2.14 -3.29 7.82
N TRP A 5 2.32 -2.80 6.61
CA TRP A 5 1.29 -2.50 5.64
C TRP A 5 0.91 -3.76 4.85
N VAL A 6 -0.40 -3.95 4.69
CA VAL A 6 -1.01 -5.05 3.96
C VAL A 6 -2.06 -4.53 3.01
N TYR A 7 -2.34 -5.27 1.93
CA TYR A 7 -3.47 -5.04 1.03
C TYR A 7 -4.46 -6.20 1.05
N ALA A 8 -5.72 -5.89 0.81
CA ALA A 8 -6.76 -6.90 0.66
C ALA A 8 -6.64 -7.61 -0.70
N SER A 9 -6.52 -8.93 -0.68
CA SER A 9 -6.54 -9.80 -1.85
C SER A 9 -7.57 -10.91 -1.62
N GLY A 10 -8.80 -10.70 -2.10
CA GLY A 10 -9.92 -11.57 -1.78
C GLY A 10 -10.22 -11.57 -0.28
N ALA A 11 -10.18 -12.75 0.35
CA ALA A 11 -10.45 -12.93 1.78
C ALA A 11 -9.20 -12.84 2.68
N ILE A 12 -8.03 -12.58 2.10
CA ILE A 12 -6.76 -12.50 2.85
C ILE A 12 -6.14 -11.11 2.75
N TRP A 13 -5.29 -10.81 3.72
CA TRP A 13 -4.46 -9.61 3.74
C TRP A 13 -3.02 -10.00 3.47
N VAL A 14 -2.44 -9.44 2.41
CA VAL A 14 -1.10 -9.80 1.94
C VAL A 14 -0.13 -8.66 2.24
N PRO A 15 1.05 -8.94 2.82
CA PRO A 15 2.03 -7.90 3.11
C PRO A 15 2.66 -7.31 1.85
N PHE A 16 2.93 -6.02 1.90
CA PHE A 16 3.78 -5.36 0.92
C PHE A 16 5.26 -5.70 1.15
N ASP A 17 6.07 -5.64 0.10
CA ASP A 17 7.52 -5.80 0.20
C ASP A 17 8.17 -4.68 1.02
N THR A 18 9.35 -4.94 1.60
CA THR A 18 10.03 -4.02 2.53
C THR A 18 10.23 -2.60 1.99
N LYS A 19 10.41 -2.44 0.68
CA LYS A 19 10.57 -1.10 0.08
C LYS A 19 9.22 -0.37 0.05
N SER A 20 8.19 -1.07 -0.44
CA SER A 20 6.82 -0.54 -0.46
C SER A 20 6.30 -0.21 0.94
N GLN A 21 6.65 -0.98 1.97
CA GLN A 21 6.32 -0.71 3.37
C GLN A 21 6.69 0.72 3.79
N GLN A 22 7.94 1.12 3.51
CA GLN A 22 8.47 2.44 3.87
C GLN A 22 7.79 3.55 3.08
N GLN A 23 7.62 3.35 1.77
CA GLN A 23 6.99 4.35 0.90
C GLN A 23 5.51 4.59 1.25
N ILE A 24 4.77 3.53 1.58
CA ILE A 24 3.36 3.63 1.99
C ILE A 24 3.26 4.34 3.35
N GLU A 25 4.15 4.03 4.30
CA GLU A 25 4.19 4.75 5.59
C GLU A 25 4.42 6.25 5.38
N ASP A 26 5.33 6.62 4.48
CA ASP A 26 5.59 8.03 4.15
C ASP A 26 4.36 8.69 3.51
N VAL A 27 3.71 8.06 2.53
CA VAL A 27 2.48 8.57 1.89
C VAL A 27 1.37 8.76 2.93
N TRP A 28 1.18 7.80 3.83
CA TRP A 28 0.17 7.86 4.87
C TRP A 28 0.46 8.98 5.88
N ARG A 29 1.69 9.09 6.39
CA ARG A 29 2.09 10.13 7.36
C ARG A 29 1.96 11.55 6.84
N HIS A 30 2.20 11.75 5.54
CA HIS A 30 2.10 13.07 4.92
C HIS A 30 0.69 13.39 4.41
N HIS A 31 -0.28 12.49 4.59
CA HIS A 31 -1.65 12.64 4.08
C HIS A 31 -1.71 12.91 2.57
N THR A 32 -0.83 12.27 1.79
CA THR A 32 -0.74 12.44 0.33
C THR A 32 -1.22 11.21 -0.43
N ALA A 33 -1.16 11.29 -1.76
CA ALA A 33 -1.29 10.15 -2.64
C ALA A 33 -0.21 10.22 -3.72
N SER A 34 0.36 9.07 -4.09
CA SER A 34 1.44 8.99 -5.07
C SER A 34 1.44 7.65 -5.81
N TYR A 35 1.98 7.66 -7.01
CA TYR A 35 2.43 6.42 -7.65
C TYR A 35 3.71 5.96 -6.96
N ILE A 36 3.77 4.68 -6.60
CA ILE A 36 4.98 4.02 -6.10
C ILE A 36 5.16 2.69 -6.83
N TYR A 37 6.41 2.28 -7.03
CA TYR A 37 6.71 0.96 -7.57
C TYR A 37 6.53 -0.11 -6.48
N ILE A 38 5.61 -1.05 -6.70
CA ILE A 38 5.34 -2.14 -5.78
C ILE A 38 5.94 -3.43 -6.34
N GLY A 39 6.90 -4.01 -5.62
CA GLY A 39 7.68 -5.16 -6.09
C GLY A 39 6.83 -6.40 -6.33
N SER A 40 5.84 -6.65 -5.47
CA SER A 40 4.89 -7.76 -5.62
C SER A 40 3.98 -7.62 -6.84
N PHE A 41 3.69 -6.39 -7.28
CA PHE A 41 2.88 -6.11 -8.47
C PHE A 41 3.74 -6.02 -9.73
N ARG A 42 5.06 -5.89 -9.57
CA ARG A 42 6.04 -5.66 -10.66
C ARG A 42 5.67 -4.44 -11.51
N ALA A 43 5.07 -3.43 -10.88
CA ALA A 43 4.51 -2.27 -11.55
C ALA A 43 4.34 -1.10 -10.57
N GLU A 44 4.14 0.09 -11.14
CA GLU A 44 3.68 1.24 -10.36
C GLU A 44 2.20 1.10 -10.02
N ALA A 45 1.85 1.45 -8.79
CA ALA A 45 0.48 1.51 -8.32
C ALA A 45 0.23 2.84 -7.61
N TYR A 46 -1.00 3.34 -7.74
CA TYR A 46 -1.39 4.58 -7.08
C TYR A 46 -1.81 4.27 -5.64
N VAL A 47 -1.10 4.82 -4.66
CA VAL A 47 -1.40 4.67 -3.25
C VAL A 47 -2.01 5.96 -2.72
N ASN A 48 -3.17 5.85 -2.09
CA ASN A 48 -3.85 6.96 -1.42
C ASN A 48 -3.75 6.79 0.09
N GLY A 49 -2.93 7.63 0.74
CA GLY A 49 -2.71 7.60 2.19
C GLY A 49 -3.98 7.89 2.99
N PRO A 50 -4.66 9.03 2.78
CA PRO A 50 -5.91 9.37 3.47
C PRO A 50 -7.05 8.37 3.21
N GLY A 51 -7.16 7.89 1.97
CA GLY A 51 -8.20 6.97 1.54
C GLY A 51 -7.95 5.51 1.90
N LEU A 52 -6.74 5.17 2.37
CA LEU A 52 -6.32 3.82 2.73
C LEU A 52 -6.66 2.78 1.65
N TYR A 53 -6.28 3.09 0.40
CA TYR A 53 -6.36 2.13 -0.70
C TYR A 53 -5.16 2.24 -1.64
N VAL A 54 -4.89 1.13 -2.34
CA VAL A 54 -4.01 1.07 -3.50
C VAL A 54 -4.84 0.78 -4.74
N HIS A 55 -4.66 1.57 -5.79
CA HIS A 55 -5.26 1.35 -7.10
C HIS A 55 -4.23 0.71 -8.03
N PHE A 56 -4.55 -0.48 -8.52
CA PHE A 56 -3.69 -1.24 -9.42
C PHE A 56 -4.55 -2.01 -10.43
N SER A 57 -4.15 -1.98 -11.70
CA SER A 57 -4.81 -2.72 -12.79
C SER A 57 -6.33 -2.51 -12.85
N GLY A 58 -6.82 -1.28 -12.61
CA GLY A 58 -8.24 -0.94 -12.67
C GLY A 58 -9.05 -1.30 -11.43
N SER A 59 -8.43 -1.89 -10.41
CA SER A 59 -9.07 -2.24 -9.14
C SER A 59 -8.48 -1.46 -7.97
N SER A 60 -9.33 -1.02 -7.05
CA SER A 60 -8.90 -0.42 -5.79
C SER A 60 -8.98 -1.46 -4.67
N MET A 61 -7.83 -1.75 -4.07
CA MET A 61 -7.70 -2.67 -2.94
C MET A 61 -7.51 -1.85 -1.66
N PRO A 62 -8.33 -2.06 -0.62
CA PRO A 62 -8.08 -1.50 0.70
C PRO A 62 -6.68 -1.89 1.21
N ILE A 63 -6.02 -0.95 1.90
CA ILE A 63 -4.78 -1.20 2.62
C ILE A 63 -4.95 -0.94 4.11
N ALA A 64 -4.18 -1.64 4.94
CA ALA A 64 -4.23 -1.48 6.38
C ALA A 64 -2.82 -1.55 6.98
N ARG A 65 -2.65 -0.86 8.11
CA ARG A 65 -1.41 -0.83 8.89
C ARG A 65 -1.57 -1.68 10.15
N ARG A 66 -0.60 -2.54 10.43
CA ARG A 66 -0.52 -3.39 11.63
C ARG A 66 0.66 -2.97 12.50
N CYS A 67 0.53 -3.25 13.80
CA CYS A 67 1.51 -2.94 14.85
C CYS A 67 2.01 -4.23 15.47
#